data_AF-A0A2P8VXN7-F1
#
_entry.id   AF-A0A2P8VXN7-F1
#
_cell.length_a   1.000
_cell.length_b   1.000
_cell.length_c   1.000
_cell.angle_alpha   90.00
_cell.angle_beta   90.00
_cell.angle_gamma   90.00
#
_symmetry.space_group_name_H-M   'P 1'
#
loop_
_entity.id
_entity.type
_entity.pdbx_description
1 polymer ?
#
loop_
_entity_poly.entity_id
_entity_poly.type
_entity_poly.pdbx_seq_one_letter_code
_entity_poly.pdbx_strand_id
1 'polypeptide(L)'
;ATALAAWMSGLELAYWRIEAGKKPAIVLETGATDSWILAGLPNAKLLSEAQAFEAAKAEANQVHFIGIQTSPESESFAGFWLLQELNLG
;
A
#
# COMPACT_ATOMS: atom_id res chain seq x y z
N ALA A 1 1.20 -9.44 12.97
CA ALA A 1 1.57 -8.00 12.91
C ALA A 1 3.08 -7.79 12.99
N THR A 2 3.74 -8.10 14.12
CA THR A 2 5.15 -7.77 14.35
C THR A 2 6.13 -8.31 13.30
N ALA A 3 5.99 -9.56 12.88
CA ALA A 3 6.88 -10.13 11.86
C ALA A 3 6.76 -9.42 10.49
N LEU A 4 5.54 -9.07 10.07
CA LEU A 4 5.30 -8.34 8.83
C LEU A 4 5.86 -6.91 8.92
N ALA A 5 5.66 -6.25 10.06
CA ALA A 5 6.18 -4.92 10.28
C ALA A 5 7.72 -4.91 10.27
N ALA A 6 8.35 -5.88 10.93
CA ALA A 6 9.80 -6.04 10.92
C ALA A 6 10.35 -6.31 9.51
N TRP A 7 9.65 -7.12 8.70
CA TRP A 7 10.01 -7.33 7.30
C TRP A 7 9.93 -6.03 6.49
N MET A 8 8.83 -5.27 6.61
CA MET A 8 8.69 -3.98 5.93
C MET A 8 9.70 -2.93 6.37
N SER A 9 10.14 -2.95 7.63
CA SER A 9 11.21 -2.07 8.13
C SER A 9 12.57 -2.32 7.45
N GLY A 10 12.78 -3.49 6.85
CA GLY A 10 13.99 -3.80 6.08
C GLY A 10 13.92 -3.37 4.62
N LEU A 11 12.79 -2.83 4.16
CA LEU A 11 12.57 -2.41 2.78
C LEU A 11 12.71 -0.90 2.63
N GLU A 12 13.21 -0.45 1.48
CA GLU A 12 13.18 0.96 1.09
C GLU A 12 11.80 1.30 0.53
N LEU A 13 10.79 1.48 1.39
CA LEU A 13 9.41 1.73 0.95
C LEU A 13 9.30 3.05 0.15
N ALA A 14 8.74 2.99 -1.05
CA ALA A 14 8.49 4.16 -1.88
C ALA A 14 7.01 4.57 -1.84
N TYR A 15 6.15 3.76 -2.45
CA TYR A 15 4.71 3.97 -2.51
C TYR A 15 4.01 2.66 -2.87
N TRP A 16 2.69 2.60 -2.71
CA TRP A 16 1.91 1.51 -3.28
C TRP A 16 1.03 1.98 -4.44
N ARG A 17 0.67 1.04 -5.31
CA ARG A 17 -0.22 1.26 -6.44
C ARG A 17 -1.14 0.09 -6.69
N ILE A 18 -2.25 0.34 -7.38
CA ILE A 18 -3.19 -0.70 -7.81
C ILE A 18 -2.84 -1.18 -9.21
N GLU A 19 -2.50 -2.46 -9.33
CA GLU A 19 -2.37 -3.16 -10.61
C GLU A 19 -3.75 -3.72 -10.99
N ALA A 20 -4.37 -3.22 -12.05
CA ALA A 20 -5.74 -3.57 -12.45
C ALA A 20 -5.83 -4.66 -13.54
N GLY A 21 -4.71 -5.34 -13.85
CA GLY A 21 -4.64 -6.37 -14.88
C GLY A 21 -5.46 -7.64 -14.58
N LYS A 22 -5.13 -8.76 -15.25
CA LYS A 22 -5.88 -10.04 -15.10
C LYS A 22 -5.96 -10.58 -13.66
N LYS A 23 -5.03 -10.17 -12.79
CA LYS A 23 -5.02 -10.48 -11.37
C LYS A 23 -4.85 -9.18 -10.59
N PRO A 24 -5.96 -8.47 -10.31
CA PRO A 24 -5.85 -7.18 -9.66
C PRO A 24 -5.22 -7.30 -8.28
N ALA A 25 -4.31 -6.39 -7.94
CA ALA A 25 -3.53 -6.48 -6.71
C ALA A 25 -3.05 -5.10 -6.24
N ILE A 26 -2.78 -5.01 -4.94
CA ILE A 26 -2.01 -3.91 -4.34
C ILE A 26 -0.53 -4.28 -4.47
N VAL A 27 0.23 -3.43 -5.15
CA VAL A 27 1.66 -3.58 -5.36
C VAL A 27 2.38 -2.51 -4.57
N LEU A 28 3.36 -2.90 -3.76
CA LEU A 28 4.27 -2.02 -3.05
C LEU A 28 5.55 -1.89 -3.86
N GLU A 29 5.89 -0.67 -4.23
CA GLU A 29 7.16 -0.32 -4.85
C GLU A 29 8.19 -0.03 -3.76
N THR A 30 9.38 -0.61 -3.91
CA THR A 30 10.50 -0.47 -2.98
C THR A 30 11.80 -0.18 -3.73
N GLY A 31 12.59 0.75 -3.21
CA GLY A 31 13.82 1.20 -3.84
C GLY A 31 13.58 1.70 -5.27
N ALA A 32 14.52 1.42 -6.17
CA ALA A 32 14.42 1.84 -7.58
C ALA A 32 13.86 0.76 -8.52
N THR A 33 13.84 -0.52 -8.11
CA THR A 33 13.62 -1.65 -9.05
C THR A 33 12.78 -2.81 -8.52
N ASP A 34 12.39 -2.80 -7.24
CA ASP A 34 11.73 -3.96 -6.63
C ASP A 34 10.25 -3.67 -6.35
N SER A 35 9.38 -4.59 -6.78
CA SER A 35 7.93 -4.51 -6.56
C SER A 35 7.42 -5.77 -5.84
N TRP A 36 6.54 -5.58 -4.85
CA TRP A 36 5.99 -6.66 -4.03
C TRP A 36 4.46 -6.67 -4.07
N ILE A 37 3.85 -7.85 -4.22
CA ILE A 37 2.39 -7.99 -4.10
C ILE A 37 2.03 -8.06 -2.61
N LEU A 38 1.31 -7.06 -2.10
CA LEU A 38 0.84 -7.03 -0.71
C LEU A 38 -0.48 -7.79 -0.53
N ALA A 39 -1.42 -7.60 -1.46
CA ALA A 39 -2.74 -8.22 -1.39
C ALA A 39 -3.35 -8.36 -2.78
N GLY A 40 -4.04 -9.47 -3.02
CA GLY A 40 -4.90 -9.62 -4.18
C GLY A 40 -6.24 -8.92 -3.99
N LEU A 41 -6.84 -8.45 -5.09
CA LEU A 41 -8.16 -7.83 -5.14
C LEU A 41 -9.12 -8.74 -5.94
N PRO A 42 -9.60 -9.85 -5.35
CA PRO A 42 -10.23 -10.94 -6.09
C PRO A 42 -11.66 -10.64 -6.59
N ASN A 43 -12.29 -9.57 -6.13
CA ASN A 43 -13.65 -9.23 -6.49
C ASN A 43 -13.81 -7.75 -6.88
N ALA A 44 -14.85 -7.48 -7.67
CA ALA A 44 -15.09 -6.15 -8.24
C ALA A 44 -15.35 -5.06 -7.18
N LYS A 45 -15.97 -5.41 -6.04
CA LYS A 45 -16.20 -4.46 -4.94
C LYS A 45 -14.88 -3.97 -4.36
N LEU A 46 -13.99 -4.89 -4.03
CA LEU A 46 -12.69 -4.57 -3.45
C LEU A 46 -11.79 -3.83 -4.44
N LEU A 47 -11.85 -4.19 -5.73
CA LEU A 47 -11.19 -3.42 -6.78
C LEU A 47 -11.72 -1.98 -6.87
N SER A 48 -13.04 -1.79 -6.80
CA SER A 48 -13.64 -0.46 -6.82
C SER A 48 -13.24 0.38 -5.59
N GLU A 49 -13.15 -0.23 -4.41
CA GLU A 49 -12.67 0.44 -3.19
C GLU A 49 -11.19 0.84 -3.32
N ALA A 50 -10.35 -0.04 -3.88
CA ALA A 50 -8.95 0.24 -4.15
C ALA A 50 -8.76 1.37 -5.19
N GLN A 51 -9.60 1.42 -6.22
CA GLN A 51 -9.60 2.52 -7.20
C GLN A 51 -10.07 3.84 -6.59
N ALA A 52 -11.07 3.81 -5.71
CA ALA A 52 -11.51 5.00 -4.98
C ALA A 52 -10.38 5.52 -4.06
N PHE A 53 -9.62 4.62 -3.45
CA PHE A 53 -8.43 4.99 -2.68
C PHE A 53 -7.36 5.68 -3.54
N GLU A 54 -7.05 5.16 -4.74
CA GLU A 54 -6.09 5.81 -5.66
C GLU A 54 -6.53 7.21 -6.07
N ALA A 55 -7.83 7.41 -6.32
CA ALA A 55 -8.37 8.74 -6.62
C ALA A 55 -8.17 9.70 -5.43
N ALA A 56 -8.50 9.27 -4.21
CA ALA A 56 -8.28 10.07 -3.00
C ALA A 56 -6.78 10.33 -2.73
N LYS A 57 -5.91 9.35 -2.98
CA LYS A 57 -4.45 9.50 -2.90
C LYS A 57 -3.95 10.57 -3.87
N ALA A 58 -4.48 10.62 -5.10
CA ALA A 58 -4.15 11.67 -6.06
C ALA A 58 -4.58 13.07 -5.59
N GLU A 59 -5.78 13.21 -5.02
CA GLU A 59 -6.27 14.46 -4.42
C GLU A 59 -5.43 14.90 -3.21
N ALA A 60 -4.86 13.95 -2.48
CA ALA A 60 -3.94 14.18 -1.36
C ALA A 60 -2.48 14.44 -1.78
N ASN A 61 -2.23 14.81 -3.03
CA ASN A 61 -0.88 14.98 -3.60
C ASN A 61 0.01 13.74 -3.40
N GLN A 62 -0.58 12.57 -3.65
CA GLN A 62 0.04 11.26 -3.52
C GLN A 62 0.46 10.84 -2.11
N VAL A 63 0.15 11.63 -1.08
CA VAL A 63 0.46 11.30 0.31
C VAL A 63 -0.50 10.22 0.81
N HIS A 64 0.06 9.14 1.37
CA HIS A 64 -0.69 8.02 1.93
C HIS A 64 0.11 7.33 3.04
N PHE A 65 -0.48 6.35 3.72
CA PHE A 65 0.23 5.60 4.75
C PHE A 65 -0.08 4.10 4.69
N ILE A 66 0.85 3.30 5.21
CA ILE A 66 0.63 1.88 5.51
C ILE A 66 0.70 1.70 7.02
N GLY A 67 -0.36 1.14 7.60
CA GLY A 67 -0.43 0.76 9.00
C GLY A 67 -0.58 -0.75 9.15
N ILE A 68 0.28 -1.39 9.94
CA ILE A 68 0.14 -2.79 10.31
C ILE A 68 -0.42 -2.89 11.72
N GLN A 69 -1.55 -3.57 11.86
CA GLN A 69 -2.22 -3.80 13.13
C GLN A 69 -2.40 -5.30 13.37
N THR A 70 -2.63 -5.68 14.64
CA THR A 70 -2.93 -7.08 15.02
C THR A 70 -4.36 -7.48 14.68
N SER A 71 -5.29 -6.52 14.72
CA SER A 71 -6.68 -6.66 14.31
C SER A 71 -7.26 -5.28 13.94
N PRO A 72 -8.41 -5.21 13.25
CA PRO A 72 -9.07 -3.96 12.90
C PRO A 72 -9.46 -3.09 14.11
N GLU A 73 -9.70 -3.71 15.27
CA GLU A 73 -10.10 -3.04 16.51
C GLU A 73 -8.89 -2.53 17.33
N SER A 74 -7.66 -2.83 16.90
CA SER A 74 -6.46 -2.43 17.62
C SER A 74 -6.26 -0.91 17.55
N GLU A 75 -6.11 -0.27 18.70
CA GLU A 75 -5.71 1.15 18.79
C GLU A 75 -4.20 1.37 18.59
N SER A 76 -3.43 0.29 18.48
CA SER A 76 -1.97 0.34 18.32
C SER A 76 -1.52 -0.20 16.95
N PHE A 77 -0.44 0.38 16.42
CA PHE A 77 0.23 -0.06 15.21
C PHE A 77 1.52 -0.81 15.57
N ALA A 78 1.73 -1.98 14.95
CA ALA A 78 3.01 -2.68 14.98
C ALA A 78 4.03 -2.05 14.01
N GLY A 79 3.56 -1.29 13.04
CA GLY A 79 4.36 -0.50 12.11
C GLY A 79 3.50 0.53 11.38
N PHE A 80 4.06 1.70 11.12
CA PHE A 80 3.37 2.80 10.46
C PHE A 80 4.36 3.55 9.58
N TRP A 81 4.05 3.70 8.30
CA TRP A 81 4.88 4.41 7.34
C TRP A 81 4.04 5.42 6.58
N LEU A 82 4.51 6.67 6.54
CA LEU A 82 3.98 7.70 5.67
C LEU A 82 4.78 7.67 4.36
N LEU A 83 4.08 7.63 3.24
CA LEU A 83 4.63 7.46 1.91
C LEU A 83 4.10 8.57 0.99
N GLN A 84 4.87 8.88 -0.05
CA GLN A 84 4.45 9.82 -1.08
C GLN A 84 5.02 9.37 -2.43
N GLU A 85 4.15 9.17 -3.41
CA GLU A 85 4.59 8.92 -4.78
C GLU A 85 5.05 10.25 -5.42
N LEU A 86 6.30 10.28 -5.87
CA LEU A 86 6.88 11.46 -6.53
C LEU A 86 6.66 11.36 -8.04
N ASN A 87 5.76 12.19 -8.56
CA ASN A 87 5.58 12.36 -9.99
C ASN A 87 6.65 13.31 -10.52
N LEU A 88 7.78 12.75 -10.94
CA LEU A 88 8.84 13.45 -11.66
C LEU A 88 8.42 13.55 -13.13
N GLY A 89 7.69 14.61 -13.47
CA GLY A 89 7.15 14.86 -14.81
C GLY A 89 8.19 14.94 -15.93
#